data_AF-A0A1S3W6L1-F1
#
_entry.id   AF-A0A1S3W6L1-F1
#
_cell.length_a   1.000
_cell.length_b   1.000
_cell.length_c   1.000
_cell.angle_alpha   90.00
_cell.angle_beta   90.00
_cell.angle_gamma   90.00
#
_symmetry.space_group_name_H-M   'P 1'
#
loop_
_entity.id
_entity.type
_entity.pdbx_description
1 polymer ?
#
loop_
_entity_poly.entity_id
_entity_poly.type
_entity_poly.pdbx_seq_one_letter_code
_entity_poly.pdbx_strand_id
1 'polypeptide(L)'
;MAEEGSWKSPDSRMLAISQDKEMFLEGSLFNHFKKNKVEIANAITKSYPFLESLRDHSMITENTYKESLDACRNLVPVKRVVYHLLCHLEKTFDKSLLQVLFSRVHLKEYPDLAEVHRSFENGLLLCRLWVLHGDPKEAVLFCAVMGNQSSEEMKISGVSNSAMF
;
A
#
# COMPACT_ATOMS: atom_id res chain seq x y z
N MET A 1 21.39 48.54 0.06
CA MET A 1 20.53 48.08 -1.05
C MET A 1 20.62 46.57 -1.05
N ALA A 2 19.62 45.89 -0.51
CA ALA A 2 19.53 44.43 -0.52
C ALA A 2 18.43 44.05 -1.51
N GLU A 3 18.76 43.25 -2.52
CA GLU A 3 17.79 42.63 -3.41
C GLU A 3 17.05 41.54 -2.62
N GLU A 4 15.75 41.73 -2.38
CA GLU A 4 14.91 40.67 -1.84
C GLU A 4 14.60 39.66 -2.95
N GLY A 5 15.16 38.46 -2.81
CA GLY A 5 14.87 37.33 -3.66
C GLY A 5 13.39 36.93 -3.56
N SER A 6 12.68 37.06 -4.68
CA SER A 6 11.32 36.58 -4.87
C SER A 6 11.26 35.06 -4.77
N TRP A 7 10.98 34.54 -3.57
CA TRP A 7 10.58 33.15 -3.38
C TRP A 7 9.18 32.97 -3.98
N LYS A 8 9.11 32.63 -5.27
CA LYS A 8 7.83 32.29 -5.89
C LYS A 8 7.32 31.00 -5.24
N SER A 9 6.20 31.12 -4.53
CA SER A 9 5.42 29.99 -4.01
C SER A 9 5.25 28.93 -5.10
N PRO A 10 5.39 27.64 -4.79
CA PRO A 10 5.16 26.58 -5.76
C PRO A 10 3.79 26.75 -6.42
N ASP A 11 3.76 26.71 -7.75
CA ASP A 11 2.53 26.81 -8.55
C ASP A 11 1.52 25.75 -8.06
N SER A 12 0.29 26.17 -7.75
CA SER A 12 -0.79 25.30 -7.27
C SER A 12 -1.03 24.08 -8.18
N ARG A 13 -0.71 24.18 -9.48
CA ARG A 13 -0.77 23.06 -10.42
C ARG A 13 0.29 21.98 -10.15
N MET A 14 1.49 22.37 -9.73
CA MET A 14 2.56 21.43 -9.36
C MET A 14 2.21 20.65 -8.08
N LEU A 15 1.52 21.31 -7.12
CA LEU A 15 1.05 20.67 -5.90
C LEU A 15 -0.08 19.66 -6.17
N ALA A 16 -1.07 20.02 -6.98
CA ALA A 16 -2.17 19.12 -7.36
C ALA A 16 -1.65 17.86 -8.11
N ILE A 17 -0.72 18.05 -9.07
CA ILE A 17 -0.09 16.95 -9.80
C ILE A 17 0.68 16.01 -8.85
N SER A 18 1.33 16.52 -7.81
CA SER A 18 2.04 15.69 -6.83
C SER A 18 1.10 14.87 -5.95
N GLN A 19 -0.06 15.43 -5.59
CA GLN A 19 -1.08 14.77 -4.76
C GLN A 19 -1.82 13.68 -5.53
N ASP A 20 -2.22 13.94 -6.78
CA ASP A 20 -2.89 12.94 -7.64
C ASP A 20 -1.98 11.72 -7.88
N LYS A 21 -0.68 11.96 -8.03
CA LYS A 21 0.33 10.90 -8.20
C LYS A 21 0.52 10.07 -6.94
N GLU A 22 0.54 10.70 -5.77
CA GLU A 22 0.65 9.98 -4.49
C GLU A 22 -0.59 9.14 -4.21
N MET A 23 -1.79 9.69 -4.49
CA MET A 23 -3.06 8.97 -4.35
C MET A 23 -3.13 7.74 -5.27
N PHE A 24 -2.67 7.86 -6.53
CA PHE A 24 -2.61 6.72 -7.44
C PHE A 24 -1.63 5.64 -6.96
N LEU A 25 -0.46 6.03 -6.45
CA LEU A 25 0.53 5.10 -5.90
C LEU A 25 -0.03 4.37 -4.68
N GLU A 26 -0.67 5.09 -3.76
CA GLU A 26 -1.27 4.52 -2.55
C GLU A 26 -2.40 3.55 -2.89
N GLY A 27 -3.30 3.91 -3.80
CA GLY A 27 -4.37 3.03 -4.27
C GLY A 27 -3.83 1.75 -4.94
N SER A 28 -2.75 1.87 -5.73
CA SER A 28 -2.09 0.71 -6.34
C SER A 28 -1.49 -0.22 -5.28
N LEU A 29 -0.76 0.33 -4.30
CA LEU A 29 -0.19 -0.44 -3.18
C LEU A 29 -1.26 -1.14 -2.35
N PHE A 30 -2.36 -0.45 -2.05
CA PHE A 30 -3.50 -1.00 -1.32
C PHE A 30 -4.12 -2.19 -2.07
N ASN A 31 -4.40 -2.03 -3.36
CA ASN A 31 -4.96 -3.11 -4.18
C ASN A 31 -4.01 -4.30 -4.29
N HIS A 32 -2.71 -4.05 -4.38
CA HIS A 32 -1.70 -5.09 -4.40
C HIS A 32 -1.64 -5.85 -3.06
N PHE A 33 -1.70 -5.13 -1.93
CA PHE A 33 -1.82 -5.71 -0.60
C PHE A 33 -3.05 -6.60 -0.46
N LYS A 34 -4.22 -6.10 -0.89
CA LYS A 34 -5.49 -6.82 -0.81
C LYS A 34 -5.43 -8.18 -1.51
N LYS A 35 -4.80 -8.26 -2.69
CA LYS A 35 -4.65 -9.48 -3.49
C LYS A 35 -3.63 -10.47 -2.92
N ASN A 36 -2.58 -9.97 -2.26
CA ASN A 36 -1.46 -10.79 -1.80
C ASN A 36 -1.56 -11.23 -0.34
N LYS A 37 -2.65 -10.94 0.39
CA LYS A 37 -2.79 -11.32 1.81
C LYS A 37 -2.55 -12.82 2.07
N VAL A 38 -2.99 -13.69 1.16
CA VAL A 38 -2.79 -15.14 1.28
C VAL A 38 -1.30 -15.49 1.16
N GLU A 39 -0.60 -14.93 0.18
CA GLU A 39 0.84 -15.13 -0.02
C GLU A 39 1.65 -14.60 1.16
N ILE A 40 1.31 -13.40 1.65
CA ILE A 40 1.92 -12.82 2.86
C ILE A 40 1.71 -13.75 4.06
N ALA A 41 0.48 -14.24 4.26
CA ALA A 41 0.15 -15.12 5.37
C ALA A 41 0.83 -16.49 5.28
N ASN A 42 1.03 -17.02 4.08
CA ASN A 42 1.76 -18.27 3.88
C ASN A 42 3.25 -18.12 4.13
N ALA A 43 3.85 -16.98 3.76
CA ALA A 43 5.26 -16.70 3.98
C ALA A 43 5.61 -16.49 5.47
N ILE A 44 4.68 -15.96 6.27
CA ILE A 44 4.88 -15.70 7.70
C ILE A 44 4.52 -16.96 8.50
N THR A 45 5.52 -17.82 8.72
CA THR A 45 5.35 -19.13 9.36
C THR A 45 5.46 -19.11 10.89
N LYS A 46 5.93 -18.01 11.48
CA LYS A 46 6.10 -17.83 12.93
C LYS A 46 5.43 -16.55 13.40
N SER A 47 4.94 -16.55 14.64
CA SER A 47 4.30 -15.36 15.24
C SER A 47 5.33 -14.29 15.59
N TYR A 48 6.50 -14.69 16.09
CA TYR A 48 7.63 -13.80 16.33
C TYR A 48 8.53 -13.73 15.09
N PRO A 49 8.97 -12.53 14.65
CA PRO A 49 8.74 -11.20 15.24
C PRO A 49 7.54 -10.42 14.67
N PHE A 50 6.60 -11.09 13.99
CA PHE A 50 5.50 -10.42 13.28
C PHE A 50 4.55 -9.66 14.21
N LEU A 51 4.05 -10.31 15.26
CA LEU A 51 3.10 -9.69 16.19
C LEU A 51 3.73 -8.54 16.97
N GLU A 52 4.97 -8.72 17.40
CA GLU A 52 5.75 -7.73 18.13
C GLU A 52 6.02 -6.51 17.26
N SER A 53 6.44 -6.71 16.01
CA SER A 53 6.69 -5.59 15.10
C SER A 53 5.42 -4.79 14.83
N LEU A 54 4.26 -5.44 14.64
CA LEU A 54 2.99 -4.72 14.46
C LEU A 54 2.62 -3.91 15.71
N ARG A 55 2.77 -4.48 16.90
CA ARG A 55 2.46 -3.80 18.17
C ARG A 55 3.41 -2.63 18.43
N ASP A 56 4.71 -2.84 18.26
CA ASP A 56 5.74 -1.83 18.53
C ASP A 56 5.61 -0.62 17.60
N HIS A 57 5.05 -0.81 16.40
CA HIS A 57 4.73 0.27 15.46
C HIS A 57 3.28 0.79 15.58
N SER A 58 2.54 0.39 16.63
CA SER A 58 1.15 0.79 16.86
C SER A 58 0.17 0.45 15.72
N MET A 59 0.48 -0.57 14.91
CA MET A 59 -0.39 -1.07 13.85
C MET A 59 -1.58 -1.87 14.40
N ILE A 60 -1.39 -2.46 15.59
CA ILE A 60 -2.42 -3.21 16.32
C ILE A 60 -2.46 -2.77 17.77
N THR A 61 -3.64 -2.91 18.38
CA THR A 61 -3.82 -2.62 19.81
C THR A 61 -3.20 -3.72 20.69
N GLU A 62 -2.93 -3.41 21.96
CA GLU A 62 -2.52 -4.41 22.95
C GLU A 62 -3.52 -5.57 23.08
N ASN A 63 -4.82 -5.28 22.95
CA ASN A 63 -5.86 -6.31 23.00
C ASN A 63 -5.74 -7.27 21.80
N THR A 64 -5.65 -6.73 20.59
CA THR A 64 -5.48 -7.51 19.36
C THR A 64 -4.18 -8.33 19.38
N TYR A 65 -3.10 -7.77 19.92
CA TYR A 65 -1.84 -8.48 20.12
C TYR A 65 -2.00 -9.69 21.05
N LYS A 66 -2.61 -9.50 22.23
CA LYS A 66 -2.84 -10.59 23.21
C LYS A 66 -3.73 -11.68 22.64
N GLU A 67 -4.86 -11.31 22.03
CA GLU A 67 -5.78 -12.26 21.40
C GLU A 67 -5.09 -13.09 20.31
N SER A 68 -4.25 -12.46 19.49
CA SER A 68 -3.51 -13.14 18.42
C SER A 68 -2.44 -14.08 18.96
N LEU A 69 -1.75 -13.68 20.03
CA LEU A 69 -0.74 -14.51 20.69
C LEU A 69 -1.40 -15.73 21.36
N ASP A 70 -2.54 -15.52 22.03
CA ASP A 70 -3.31 -16.61 22.64
C ASP A 70 -3.91 -17.56 21.60
N ALA A 71 -4.37 -17.04 20.45
CA ALA A 71 -4.78 -17.89 19.32
C ALA A 71 -3.64 -18.80 18.83
N CYS A 72 -2.42 -18.25 18.68
CA CYS A 72 -1.24 -19.05 18.32
C CYS A 72 -0.93 -20.13 19.38
N ARG A 73 -1.09 -19.83 20.67
CA ARG A 73 -0.90 -20.79 21.78
C ARG A 73 -1.95 -21.90 21.77
N ASN A 74 -3.17 -21.58 21.38
CA ASN A 74 -4.29 -22.52 21.29
C ASN A 74 -4.28 -23.35 19.99
N LEU A 75 -3.11 -23.53 19.37
CA LEU A 75 -2.87 -24.35 18.18
C LEU A 75 -3.63 -23.89 16.93
N VAL A 76 -4.11 -22.64 16.88
CA VAL A 76 -4.54 -22.04 15.62
C VAL A 76 -3.30 -21.87 14.74
N PRO A 77 -3.31 -22.35 13.48
CA PRO A 77 -2.15 -22.19 12.60
C PRO A 77 -1.77 -20.72 12.45
N VAL A 78 -0.48 -20.39 12.62
CA VAL A 78 0.04 -19.01 12.55
C VAL A 78 -0.45 -18.28 11.31
N LYS A 79 -0.38 -18.92 10.13
CA LYS A 79 -0.87 -18.35 8.87
C LYS A 79 -2.33 -17.91 8.90
N ARG A 80 -3.21 -18.60 9.65
CA ARG A 80 -4.61 -18.18 9.81
C ARG A 80 -4.70 -16.92 10.67
N VAL A 81 -3.95 -16.87 11.77
CA VAL A 81 -3.87 -15.67 12.64
C VAL A 81 -3.33 -14.48 11.84
N VAL A 82 -2.25 -14.67 11.08
CA VAL A 82 -1.67 -13.66 10.20
C VAL A 82 -2.70 -13.17 9.17
N TYR A 83 -3.38 -14.08 8.46
CA TYR A 83 -4.40 -13.68 7.48
C TYR A 83 -5.52 -12.85 8.11
N HIS A 84 -6.02 -13.22 9.29
CA HIS A 84 -7.03 -12.45 10.01
C HIS A 84 -6.54 -11.05 10.39
N LEU A 85 -5.29 -10.93 10.84
CA LEU A 85 -4.67 -9.63 11.12
C LEU A 85 -4.52 -8.79 9.86
N LEU A 86 -4.10 -9.37 8.73
CA LEU A 86 -4.02 -8.65 7.46
C LEU A 86 -5.39 -8.14 7.00
N CYS A 87 -6.47 -8.91 7.20
CA CYS A 87 -7.84 -8.45 6.95
C CYS A 87 -8.29 -7.32 7.88
N HIS A 88 -7.80 -7.30 9.13
CA HIS A 88 -8.06 -6.19 10.05
C HIS A 88 -7.33 -4.93 9.60
N LEU A 89 -6.03 -5.07 9.29
CA LEU A 89 -5.15 -3.98 8.87
C LEU A 89 -5.53 -3.39 7.50
N GLU A 90 -6.17 -4.18 6.62
CA GLU A 90 -6.72 -3.68 5.34
C GLU A 90 -7.69 -2.50 5.54
N LYS A 91 -8.44 -2.46 6.66
CA LYS A 91 -9.45 -1.42 6.91
C LYS A 91 -8.84 -0.05 7.22
N THR A 92 -7.61 -0.05 7.72
CA THR A 92 -6.85 1.13 8.10
C THR A 92 -5.49 1.11 7.41
N PHE A 93 -5.48 0.63 6.16
CA PHE A 93 -4.24 0.45 5.42
C PHE A 93 -3.51 1.80 5.29
N ASP A 94 -2.22 1.76 5.57
CA ASP A 94 -1.30 2.88 5.39
C ASP A 94 0.02 2.35 4.84
N LYS A 95 0.73 3.16 4.06
CA LYS A 95 2.02 2.74 3.46
C LYS A 95 3.07 2.32 4.49
N SER A 96 3.01 2.83 5.73
CA SER A 96 3.88 2.40 6.82
C SER A 96 3.70 0.93 7.20
N LEU A 97 2.50 0.35 7.00
CA LEU A 97 2.28 -1.09 7.20
C LEU A 97 3.22 -1.91 6.31
N LEU A 98 3.39 -1.51 5.04
CA LEU A 98 4.30 -2.21 4.13
C LEU A 98 5.75 -2.10 4.58
N GLN A 99 6.16 -0.96 5.18
CA GLN A 99 7.49 -0.79 5.74
C GLN A 99 7.74 -1.75 6.92
N VAL A 100 6.74 -1.95 7.77
CA VAL A 100 6.81 -2.91 8.87
C VAL A 100 6.84 -4.35 8.33
N LEU A 101 5.93 -4.68 7.41
CA LEU A 101 5.83 -6.01 6.79
C LEU A 101 7.13 -6.43 6.11
N PHE A 102 7.72 -5.55 5.31
CA PHE A 102 8.95 -5.81 4.57
C PHE A 102 10.19 -5.26 5.26
N SER A 103 10.15 -5.12 6.59
CA SER A 103 11.32 -4.73 7.37
C SER A 103 12.45 -5.74 7.19
N ARG A 104 13.69 -5.28 7.36
CA ARG A 104 14.88 -6.15 7.29
C ARG A 104 14.79 -7.35 8.24
N VAL A 105 14.15 -7.16 9.40
CA VAL A 105 13.93 -8.20 10.40
C VAL A 105 12.99 -9.28 9.82
N HIS A 106 11.84 -8.87 9.26
CA HIS A 106 10.90 -9.80 8.65
C HIS A 106 11.46 -10.51 7.43
N LEU A 107 12.15 -9.81 6.53
CA LEU A 107 12.72 -10.45 5.33
C LEU A 107 13.83 -11.47 5.66
N LYS A 108 14.51 -11.28 6.80
CA LYS A 108 15.51 -12.24 7.29
C LYS A 108 14.84 -13.46 7.96
N GLU A 109 13.78 -13.25 8.73
CA GLU A 109 13.07 -14.33 9.41
C GLU A 109 12.17 -15.14 8.45
N TYR A 110 11.59 -14.46 7.46
CA TYR A 110 10.62 -14.98 6.50
C TYR A 110 11.15 -14.82 5.07
N PRO A 111 12.09 -15.66 4.62
CA PRO A 111 12.71 -15.51 3.31
C PRO A 111 11.70 -15.61 2.16
N ASP A 112 10.63 -16.40 2.31
CA ASP A 112 9.56 -16.52 1.31
C ASP A 112 8.78 -15.21 1.12
N LEU A 113 8.83 -14.30 2.10
CA LEU A 113 8.22 -12.97 2.01
C LEU A 113 8.96 -12.07 1.01
N ALA A 114 10.22 -12.39 0.68
CA ALA A 114 11.02 -11.61 -0.26
C ALA A 114 10.45 -11.62 -1.69
N GLU A 115 9.80 -12.71 -2.12
CA GLU A 115 9.14 -12.75 -3.42
C GLU A 115 7.95 -11.79 -3.47
N VAL A 116 7.14 -11.79 -2.41
CA VAL A 116 6.05 -10.83 -2.27
C VAL A 116 6.60 -9.41 -2.24
N HIS A 117 7.66 -9.13 -1.48
CA HIS A 117 8.29 -7.81 -1.44
C HIS A 117 8.73 -7.33 -2.83
N ARG A 118 9.41 -8.18 -3.62
CA ARG A 118 9.80 -7.85 -5.00
C ARG A 118 8.60 -7.52 -5.89
N SER A 119 7.47 -8.19 -5.68
CA SER A 119 6.24 -7.86 -6.44
C SER A 119 5.75 -6.43 -6.15
N PHE A 120 5.88 -5.95 -4.91
CA PHE A 120 5.57 -4.56 -4.55
C PHE A 120 6.59 -3.58 -5.13
N GLU A 121 7.89 -3.89 -5.09
CA GLU A 121 8.94 -3.05 -5.70
C GLU A 121 8.71 -2.89 -7.22
N ASN A 122 8.40 -3.99 -7.91
CA ASN A 122 8.09 -3.96 -9.34
C ASN A 122 6.83 -3.14 -9.63
N GLY A 123 5.77 -3.30 -8.82
CA GLY A 123 4.56 -2.50 -8.96
C GLY A 123 4.81 -1.01 -8.75
N LEU A 124 5.63 -0.65 -7.76
CA LEU A 124 6.06 0.73 -7.53
C LEU A 124 6.85 1.31 -8.69
N LEU A 125 7.78 0.53 -9.26
CA LEU A 125 8.54 0.96 -10.43
C LEU A 125 7.64 1.21 -11.63
N LEU A 126 6.71 0.29 -11.92
CA LEU A 126 5.75 0.44 -13.00
C LEU A 126 4.85 1.68 -12.78
N CYS A 127 4.31 1.87 -11.57
CA CYS A 127 3.49 3.04 -11.27
C CYS A 127 4.29 4.34 -11.40
N ARG A 128 5.55 4.38 -10.96
CA ARG A 128 6.41 5.57 -11.12
C ARG A 128 6.69 5.88 -12.59
N LEU A 129 6.97 4.87 -13.41
CA LEU A 129 7.17 5.04 -14.84
C LEU A 129 5.91 5.58 -15.52
N TRP A 130 4.73 5.04 -15.16
CA TRP A 130 3.46 5.53 -15.67
C TRP A 130 3.17 6.97 -15.22
N VAL A 131 3.49 7.31 -13.97
CA VAL A 131 3.37 8.67 -13.43
C VAL A 131 4.27 9.69 -14.17
N LEU A 132 5.38 9.25 -14.75
CA LEU A 132 6.32 10.11 -15.46
C LEU A 132 6.04 10.19 -16.97
N HIS A 133 5.63 9.08 -17.58
CA HIS A 133 5.58 8.92 -19.04
C HIS A 133 4.26 8.35 -19.57
N GLY A 134 3.33 8.01 -18.68
CA GLY A 134 2.07 7.38 -19.04
C GLY A 134 1.16 8.32 -19.82
N ASP A 135 0.60 7.80 -20.92
CA ASP A 135 -0.50 8.46 -21.62
C ASP A 135 -1.80 8.29 -20.79
N PRO A 136 -2.50 9.37 -20.42
CA PRO A 136 -3.79 9.29 -19.75
C PRO A 136 -4.82 8.41 -20.46
N LYS A 137 -4.74 8.26 -21.79
CA LYS A 137 -5.63 7.40 -22.58
C LYS A 137 -5.41 5.91 -22.31
N GLU A 138 -4.20 5.54 -21.88
CA GLU A 138 -3.82 4.16 -21.58
C GLU A 138 -3.91 3.84 -20.08
N ALA A 139 -4.42 4.76 -19.26
CA ALA A 139 -4.59 4.59 -17.82
C ALA A 139 -5.37 3.31 -17.47
N VAL A 140 -6.42 3.02 -18.23
CA VAL A 140 -7.27 1.83 -18.04
C VAL A 140 -6.50 0.54 -18.33
N LEU A 141 -5.70 0.52 -19.40
CA LEU A 141 -4.89 -0.64 -19.76
C LEU A 141 -3.77 -0.86 -18.74
N PHE A 142 -3.12 0.21 -18.29
CA PHE A 142 -2.11 0.14 -17.25
C PHE A 142 -2.70 -0.38 -15.92
N CYS A 143 -3.87 0.13 -15.51
CA CYS A 143 -4.61 -0.38 -14.36
C CYS A 143 -4.92 -1.87 -14.50
N ALA A 144 -5.40 -2.31 -15.67
CA ALA A 144 -5.69 -3.73 -15.93
C ALA A 144 -4.43 -4.60 -15.83
N VAL A 145 -3.28 -4.13 -16.32
CA VAL A 145 -1.97 -4.82 -16.21
C VAL A 145 -1.50 -4.90 -14.76
N MET A 146 -1.73 -3.85 -13.96
CA MET A 146 -1.49 -3.84 -12.51
C MET A 146 -2.56 -4.62 -11.71
N GLY A 147 -3.48 -5.30 -12.39
CA GLY A 147 -4.54 -6.12 -11.83
C GLY A 147 -5.73 -5.34 -11.25
N ASN A 148 -5.84 -4.04 -11.49
CA ASN A 148 -7.02 -3.26 -11.09
C ASN A 148 -8.17 -3.53 -12.08
N GLN A 149 -9.13 -4.36 -11.69
CA GLN A 149 -10.47 -4.32 -12.28
C GLN A 149 -11.37 -3.45 -11.39
N SER A 150 -11.67 -2.23 -11.85
CA SER A 150 -13.01 -1.61 -11.76
C SER A 150 -12.94 -0.20 -12.35
N SER A 151 -13.72 0.03 -13.40
CA SER A 151 -13.83 1.27 -14.17
C SER A 151 -14.68 2.36 -13.48
N GLU A 152 -15.05 2.20 -12.21
CA GLU A 152 -16.11 3.02 -11.59
C GLU A 152 -15.65 4.13 -10.63
N GLU A 153 -14.41 4.10 -10.10
CA GLU A 153 -13.98 5.11 -9.11
C GLU A 153 -13.34 6.38 -9.70
N MET A 154 -13.06 6.41 -11.01
CA MET A 154 -12.47 7.58 -11.68
C MET A 154 -13.52 8.58 -12.22
N LYS A 155 -14.75 8.57 -11.66
CA LYS A 155 -15.81 9.54 -11.97
C LYS A 155 -15.92 10.69 -10.96
N ILE A 156 -15.12 10.69 -9.89
CA ILE A 156 -15.18 11.73 -8.85
C ILE A 156 -13.91 12.59 -8.87
N SER A 157 -13.61 13.20 -10.01
CA SER A 157 -12.84 14.45 -10.07
C SER A 157 -13.01 15.13 -11.43
N GLY A 158 -14.08 15.91 -11.55
CA GLY A 158 -14.13 17.12 -12.38
C GLY A 158 -13.87 16.98 -13.88
N VAL A 159 -14.92 16.63 -14.63
CA VAL A 159 -15.16 17.30 -15.91
C VAL A 159 -16.55 17.94 -15.82
N SER A 160 -16.53 19.27 -15.75
CA SER A 160 -17.69 20.12 -15.92
C SER A 160 -18.36 19.77 -17.23
N ASN A 161 -19.58 19.22 -17.18
CA ASN A 161 -20.45 19.12 -18.35
C ASN A 161 -20.90 20.55 -18.70
N SER A 162 -20.12 21.21 -19.53
CA SER A 162 -20.56 22.34 -20.33
C SER A 162 -20.41 21.94 -21.80
N ALA A 163 -21.50 22.13 -22.55
CA ALA A 163 -21.69 21.91 -23.98
C ALA A 163 -21.97 20.47 -24.46
N MET A 164 -23.26 20.10 -24.50
CA MET A 164 -23.98 19.93 -25.78
C MET A 164 -25.48 19.70 -25.53
N PHE A 165 -26.28 20.50 -26.25
CA PHE A 165 -27.74 20.65 -26.30
C PHE A 165 -28.37 21.54 -25.22
#